data_AF-M6R366-F1
#
_entry.id   AF-M6R366-F1
#
_cell.length_a   1.000
_cell.length_b   1.000
_cell.length_c   1.000
_cell.angle_alpha   90.00
_cell.angle_beta   90.00
_cell.angle_gamma   90.00
#
_symmetry.space_group_name_H-M   'P 1'
#
loop_
_entity.id
_entity.type
_entity.pdbx_description
1 polymer ?
#
loop_
_entity_poly.entity_id
_entity_poly.type
_entity_poly.pdbx_seq_one_letter_code
_entity_poly.pdbx_strand_id
1 'polypeptide(L)'
;MALKFIQAYLYSSLEEYNRATWIGDGNSLFSGFLIYRGKLLFQGDRQEAESKFSLTIHDESYSFQSSYPEREWFYQEFLKYPAILEQYLQNFDLASIGTVSDMMPLYGENRIIVREGCKILFKLHKKETSHREGLFQLLQLMEFADNRVTSKDLGWGLGPMINSAGRMNRTDVALNLLLEENPELAKSGAKELQKLNEERKERTKRNIFKVDSFLKRKKREPKDQFFSVMNRTLNREFLVSSPQGL
;
A
#
# COMPACT_ATOMS: atom_id res chain seq x y z
N MET A 1 6.44 -0.34 3.48
CA MET A 1 7.14 -0.92 2.31
C MET A 1 7.18 0.08 1.15
N ALA A 2 6.08 0.80 0.86
CA ALA A 2 6.06 1.84 -0.16
C ALA A 2 7.05 3.00 0.08
N LEU A 3 7.15 3.55 1.31
CA LEU A 3 8.09 4.65 1.59
C LEU A 3 9.56 4.24 1.41
N LYS A 4 9.91 2.99 1.76
CA LYS A 4 11.25 2.44 1.53
C LYS A 4 11.59 2.32 0.04
N PHE A 5 10.60 2.08 -0.82
CA PHE A 5 10.79 2.05 -2.28
C PHE A 5 10.97 3.47 -2.84
N ILE A 6 10.19 4.44 -2.35
CA ILE A 6 10.35 5.87 -2.69
C ILE A 6 11.73 6.36 -2.26
N GLN A 7 12.12 6.07 -1.01
CA GLN A 7 13.46 6.32 -0.48
C GLN A 7 14.52 5.68 -1.38
N ALA A 8 14.40 4.39 -1.70
CA ALA A 8 15.35 3.69 -2.56
C ALA A 8 15.49 4.33 -3.96
N TYR A 9 14.36 4.69 -4.60
CA TYR A 9 14.38 5.36 -5.90
C TYR A 9 15.04 6.74 -5.82
N LEU A 10 14.75 7.52 -4.78
CA LEU A 10 15.37 8.84 -4.61
C LEU A 10 16.88 8.71 -4.37
N TYR A 11 17.31 7.74 -3.56
CA TYR A 11 18.72 7.44 -3.36
C TYR A 11 19.42 6.99 -4.64
N SER A 12 18.72 6.32 -5.56
CA SER A 12 19.29 5.93 -6.84
C SER A 12 19.26 7.02 -7.90
N SER A 13 18.33 7.99 -7.80
CA SER A 13 18.05 8.95 -8.87
C SER A 13 18.67 10.33 -8.65
N LEU A 14 19.03 10.67 -7.42
CA LEU A 14 19.61 11.98 -7.07
C LEU A 14 20.98 11.77 -6.40
N GLU A 15 22.06 12.21 -7.06
CA GLU A 15 23.43 12.07 -6.52
C GLU A 15 23.60 12.75 -5.16
N GLU A 16 22.89 13.84 -4.92
CA GLU A 16 22.90 14.60 -3.66
C GLU A 16 22.37 13.76 -2.48
N TYR A 17 21.46 12.81 -2.73
CA TYR A 17 20.92 11.90 -1.72
C TYR A 17 21.87 10.74 -1.39
N ASN A 18 22.96 10.58 -2.15
CA ASN A 18 24.06 9.66 -1.86
C ASN A 18 25.19 10.31 -1.06
N ARG A 19 24.99 11.52 -0.52
CA ARG A 19 25.95 12.14 0.40
C ARG A 19 25.76 11.62 1.82
N ALA A 20 26.86 11.40 2.52
CA ALA A 20 26.83 11.20 3.96
C ALA A 20 26.78 12.58 4.60
N THR A 21 25.73 12.86 5.36
CA THR A 21 25.47 14.18 5.93
C THR A 21 25.68 14.13 7.43
N TRP A 22 26.46 15.07 7.95
CA TRP A 22 26.59 15.31 9.37
C TRP A 22 25.80 16.54 9.77
N ILE A 23 25.00 16.40 10.83
CA ILE A 23 24.20 17.47 11.39
C ILE A 23 24.50 17.53 12.87
N GLY A 24 24.95 18.70 13.34
CA GLY A 24 25.23 18.92 14.76
C GLY A 24 23.98 18.76 15.62
N ASP A 25 24.14 18.31 16.86
CA ASP A 25 23.03 18.13 17.80
C ASP A 25 22.54 19.44 18.44
N GLY A 26 23.23 20.55 18.18
CA GLY A 26 22.94 21.88 18.73
C GLY A 26 23.37 22.06 20.19
N ASN A 27 23.83 21.00 20.87
CA ASN A 27 24.28 21.04 22.26
C ASN A 27 25.79 21.14 22.39
N SER A 28 26.53 20.65 21.39
CA SER A 28 27.99 20.72 21.36
C SER A 28 28.52 20.98 19.95
N LEU A 29 29.79 21.38 19.85
CA LEU A 29 30.47 21.59 18.57
C LEU A 29 30.86 20.27 17.90
N PHE A 30 30.87 19.16 18.63
CA PHE A 30 31.46 17.90 18.19
C PHE A 30 30.45 16.75 18.10
N SER A 31 29.30 16.85 18.77
CA SER A 31 28.29 15.81 18.75
C SER A 31 27.23 16.07 17.69
N GLY A 32 26.73 15.00 17.09
CA GLY A 32 25.75 15.11 16.03
C GLY A 32 25.27 13.77 15.52
N PHE A 33 24.66 13.83 14.34
CA PHE A 33 24.02 12.72 13.67
C PHE A 33 24.69 12.53 12.30
N LEU A 34 25.23 11.35 12.04
CA LEU A 34 25.63 10.94 10.70
C LEU A 34 24.46 10.23 10.03
N ILE A 35 23.90 10.86 9.00
CA ILE A 35 22.78 10.34 8.23
C ILE A 35 23.29 10.00 6.83
N TYR A 36 22.98 8.79 6.37
CA TYR A 36 23.32 8.34 5.03
C TYR A 36 22.18 7.51 4.46
N ARG A 37 21.74 7.86 3.26
CA ARG A 37 20.63 7.18 2.58
C ARG A 37 19.40 6.98 3.47
N GLY A 38 19.02 8.03 4.21
CA GLY A 38 17.84 8.06 5.08
C GLY A 38 17.91 7.17 6.30
N LYS A 39 19.12 6.75 6.66
CA LYS A 39 19.38 5.99 7.88
C LYS A 39 20.30 6.79 8.77
N LEU A 40 19.98 6.83 10.06
CA LEU A 40 20.91 7.23 11.08
C LEU A 40 22.00 6.16 11.17
N LEU A 41 23.20 6.47 10.67
CA LEU A 41 24.35 5.56 10.76
C LEU A 41 25.04 5.67 12.12
N PHE A 42 25.06 6.87 12.69
CA PHE A 42 25.75 7.15 13.94
C PHE A 42 25.17 8.38 14.65
N GLN A 43 25.20 8.35 15.98
CA GLN A 43 24.91 9.49 16.84
C GLN A 43 25.98 9.53 17.93
N GLY A 44 26.65 10.66 18.09
CA GLY A 44 27.75 10.80 19.04
C GLY A 44 28.79 11.78 18.54
N ASP A 45 30.06 11.55 18.91
CA ASP A 45 31.18 12.41 18.55
C ASP A 45 31.58 12.30 17.06
N ARG A 46 31.89 13.43 16.44
CA ARG A 46 32.26 13.55 15.03
C ARG A 46 33.51 12.75 14.67
N GLN A 47 34.53 12.79 15.52
CA GLN A 47 35.79 12.12 15.24
C GLN A 47 35.62 10.59 15.28
N GLU A 48 34.78 10.09 16.20
CA GLU A 48 34.43 8.67 16.24
C GLU A 48 33.73 8.25 14.94
N ALA A 49 32.76 9.05 14.46
CA ALA A 49 32.07 8.78 13.20
C ALA A 49 33.04 8.70 12.01
N GLU A 50 33.95 9.67 11.87
CA GLU A 50 34.95 9.70 10.79
C GLU A 50 35.89 8.49 10.83
N SER A 51 36.29 8.05 12.04
CA SER A 51 37.13 6.87 12.19
C SER A 51 36.43 5.57 11.80
N LYS A 52 35.10 5.52 11.98
CA LYS A 52 34.28 4.31 11.82
C LYS A 52 33.73 4.16 10.40
N PHE A 53 33.48 5.27 9.71
CA PHE A 53 32.85 5.26 8.39
C PHE A 53 33.76 5.92 7.35
N SER A 54 34.24 5.14 6.39
CA SER A 54 35.02 5.62 5.24
C SER A 54 34.13 6.27 4.17
N LEU A 55 33.43 7.34 4.55
CA LEU A 55 32.53 8.11 3.69
C LEU A 55 33.03 9.55 3.57
N THR A 56 32.81 10.19 2.43
CA THR A 56 32.95 11.65 2.34
C THR A 56 31.75 12.29 3.04
N ILE A 57 32.02 12.93 4.18
CA ILE A 57 30.98 13.54 5.03
C ILE A 57 30.83 15.01 4.69
N HIS A 58 29.58 15.45 4.53
CA HIS A 58 29.20 16.83 4.26
C HIS A 58 28.46 17.40 5.48
N ASP A 59 28.87 18.56 5.94
CA ASP A 59 28.24 19.23 7.08
C ASP A 59 27.04 20.05 6.63
N GLU A 60 25.93 19.90 7.36
CA GLU A 60 24.68 20.63 7.15
C GLU A 60 24.20 21.24 8.47
N SER A 61 23.60 22.42 8.38
CA SER A 61 23.06 23.12 9.55
C SER A 61 21.54 22.93 9.60
N TYR A 62 21.08 22.10 10.53
CA TYR A 62 19.67 21.81 10.74
C TYR A 62 19.37 21.50 12.20
N SER A 63 18.19 21.91 12.68
CA SER A 63 17.73 21.64 14.04
C SER A 63 16.57 20.66 13.99
N PHE A 64 16.78 19.44 14.48
CA PHE A 64 15.74 18.42 14.55
C PHE A 64 14.69 18.73 15.60
N GLN A 65 13.41 18.51 15.25
CA GLN A 65 12.28 18.58 16.17
C GLN A 65 11.71 17.19 16.51
N SER A 66 12.04 16.20 15.70
CA SER A 66 11.62 14.81 15.82
C SER A 66 12.62 13.98 16.61
N SER A 67 12.13 12.95 17.30
CA SER A 67 12.97 11.88 17.85
C SER A 67 13.57 10.94 16.78
N TYR A 68 13.22 11.16 15.50
CA TYR A 68 13.69 10.40 14.34
C TYR A 68 14.39 11.36 13.34
N PRO A 69 15.63 11.78 13.62
CA PRO A 69 16.34 12.77 12.81
C PRO A 69 16.55 12.31 11.36
N GLU A 70 16.74 11.02 11.12
CA GLU A 70 16.89 10.45 9.79
C GLU A 70 15.63 10.60 8.91
N ARG A 71 14.45 10.55 9.53
CA ARG A 71 13.18 10.76 8.82
C ARG A 71 12.97 12.23 8.54
N GLU A 72 13.18 13.06 9.54
CA GLU A 72 13.03 14.50 9.39
C GLU A 72 13.98 15.06 8.34
N TRP A 73 15.25 14.67 8.38
CA TRP A 73 16.23 15.05 7.35
C TRP A 73 15.80 14.58 5.96
N PHE A 74 15.37 13.33 5.83
CA PHE A 74 14.84 12.82 4.56
C PHE A 74 13.68 13.69 4.04
N TYR A 75 12.74 14.08 4.90
CA TYR A 75 11.65 14.96 4.51
C TYR A 75 12.14 16.35 4.10
N GLN A 76 13.12 16.93 4.81
CA GLN A 76 13.69 18.24 4.47
C GLN A 76 14.37 18.25 3.11
N GLU A 77 15.21 17.24 2.85
CA GLU A 77 15.81 17.08 1.52
C GLU A 77 14.72 16.94 0.46
N PHE A 78 13.69 16.14 0.74
CA PHE A 78 12.60 15.88 -0.20
C PHE A 78 11.75 17.10 -0.52
N LEU A 79 11.59 18.03 0.43
CA LEU A 79 10.89 19.29 0.22
C LEU A 79 11.60 20.22 -0.77
N LYS A 80 12.90 20.03 -1.05
CA LYS A 80 13.63 20.76 -2.09
C LYS A 80 13.12 20.43 -3.51
N TYR A 81 12.41 19.31 -3.69
CA TYR A 81 11.89 18.86 -4.98
C TYR A 81 10.35 18.71 -4.95
N PRO A 82 9.60 19.82 -4.84
CA PRO A 82 8.16 19.79 -4.64
C PRO A 82 7.40 19.08 -5.77
N ALA A 83 7.87 19.17 -7.02
CA ALA A 83 7.26 18.48 -8.15
C ALA A 83 7.37 16.94 -8.04
N ILE A 84 8.50 16.45 -7.54
CA ILE A 84 8.70 15.01 -7.30
C ILE A 84 7.79 14.55 -6.16
N LEU A 85 7.76 15.31 -5.06
CA LEU A 85 6.85 15.06 -3.94
C LEU A 85 5.38 14.99 -4.40
N GLU A 86 4.94 15.95 -5.22
CA GLU A 86 3.58 15.96 -5.75
C GLU A 86 3.28 14.71 -6.58
N GLN A 87 4.17 14.34 -7.51
CA GLN A 87 4.03 13.12 -8.32
C GLN A 87 3.96 11.85 -7.45
N TYR A 88 4.75 11.78 -6.38
CA TYR A 88 4.70 10.64 -5.46
C TYR A 88 3.40 10.60 -4.65
N LEU A 89 2.97 11.74 -4.13
CA LEU A 89 1.73 11.84 -3.37
C LEU A 89 0.52 11.48 -4.24
N GLN A 90 0.53 11.83 -5.53
CA GLN A 90 -0.53 11.43 -6.46
C GLN A 90 -0.70 9.91 -6.53
N ASN A 91 0.38 9.12 -6.40
CA ASN A 91 0.34 7.65 -6.41
C ASN A 91 -0.14 7.02 -5.09
N PHE A 92 -0.47 7.82 -4.07
CA PHE A 92 -1.04 7.30 -2.82
C PHE A 92 -2.44 6.72 -3.03
N ASP A 93 -3.13 7.07 -4.11
CA ASP A 93 -4.36 6.41 -4.53
C ASP A 93 -4.17 4.89 -4.66
N LEU A 94 -3.29 4.43 -5.55
CA LEU A 94 -2.97 3.03 -5.78
C LEU A 94 -2.25 2.39 -4.60
N ALA A 95 -1.30 3.12 -3.99
CA ALA A 95 -0.57 2.60 -2.83
C ALA A 95 -1.53 2.30 -1.65
N SER A 96 -2.55 3.14 -1.44
CA SER A 96 -3.57 2.90 -0.41
C SER A 96 -4.41 1.66 -0.70
N ILE A 97 -4.82 1.47 -1.96
CA ILE A 97 -5.58 0.29 -2.39
C ILE A 97 -4.78 -0.98 -2.18
N GLY A 98 -3.52 -1.00 -2.60
CA GLY A 98 -2.62 -2.14 -2.38
C GLY A 98 -2.39 -2.43 -0.90
N THR A 99 -2.07 -1.39 -0.11
CA THR A 99 -1.84 -1.51 1.35
C THR A 99 -3.05 -2.13 2.06
N VAL A 100 -4.26 -1.67 1.75
CA VAL A 100 -5.48 -2.22 2.38
C VAL A 100 -5.80 -3.62 1.83
N SER A 101 -5.62 -3.84 0.53
CA SER A 101 -5.90 -5.15 -0.10
C SER A 101 -4.98 -6.26 0.40
N ASP A 102 -3.75 -5.92 0.77
CA ASP A 102 -2.77 -6.83 1.38
C ASP A 102 -2.96 -6.99 2.89
N MET A 103 -4.05 -6.44 3.45
CA MET A 103 -4.36 -6.50 4.89
C MET A 103 -3.21 -6.01 5.77
N MET A 104 -2.45 -5.01 5.28
CA MET A 104 -1.33 -4.46 6.04
C MET A 104 -1.83 -3.73 7.30
N PRO A 105 -1.10 -3.81 8.43
CA PRO A 105 -1.46 -3.07 9.62
C PRO A 105 -1.49 -1.55 9.39
N LEU A 106 -2.56 -0.88 9.83
CA LEU A 106 -2.79 0.56 9.63
C LEU A 106 -2.26 1.42 10.80
N TYR A 107 -0.97 1.29 11.08
CA TYR A 107 -0.21 2.18 11.97
C TYR A 107 1.01 2.76 11.25
N GLY A 108 1.60 3.82 11.79
CA GLY A 108 2.77 4.48 11.22
C GLY A 108 2.56 4.92 9.76
N GLU A 109 3.52 4.60 8.89
CA GLU A 109 3.52 4.98 7.47
C GLU A 109 2.27 4.49 6.71
N ASN A 110 1.86 3.24 6.94
CA ASN A 110 0.69 2.66 6.26
C ASN A 110 -0.58 3.45 6.57
N ARG A 111 -0.73 3.93 7.81
CA ARG A 111 -1.87 4.79 8.21
C ARG A 111 -1.87 6.10 7.43
N ILE A 112 -0.70 6.72 7.23
CA ILE A 112 -0.57 7.99 6.51
C ILE A 112 -0.90 7.77 5.03
N ILE A 113 -0.28 6.77 4.39
CA ILE A 113 -0.51 6.43 2.98
C ILE A 113 -2.00 6.19 2.74
N VAL A 114 -2.65 5.38 3.57
CA VAL A 114 -4.07 5.08 3.40
C VAL A 114 -4.95 6.29 3.69
N ARG A 115 -4.65 7.10 4.70
CA ARG A 115 -5.42 8.31 5.02
C ARG A 115 -5.37 9.32 3.87
N GLU A 116 -4.18 9.62 3.36
CA GLU A 116 -4.01 10.57 2.27
C GLU A 116 -4.52 10.01 0.93
N GLY A 117 -4.27 8.73 0.66
CA GLY A 117 -4.83 8.02 -0.51
C GLY A 117 -6.36 8.06 -0.55
N CYS A 118 -7.04 7.84 0.59
CA CYS A 118 -8.49 8.00 0.68
C CYS A 118 -8.97 9.42 0.30
N LYS A 119 -8.24 10.48 0.70
CA LYS A 119 -8.60 11.85 0.30
C LYS A 119 -8.43 12.05 -1.20
N ILE A 120 -7.35 11.53 -1.78
CA ILE A 120 -7.09 11.61 -3.23
C ILE A 120 -8.18 10.86 -4.01
N LEU A 121 -8.50 9.64 -3.61
CA LEU A 121 -9.58 8.85 -4.20
C LEU A 121 -10.92 9.56 -4.11
N PHE A 122 -11.19 10.26 -3.01
CA PHE A 122 -12.41 11.03 -2.86
C PHE A 122 -12.46 12.25 -3.79
N LYS A 123 -11.35 12.99 -3.93
CA LYS A 123 -11.22 14.06 -4.93
C LYS A 123 -11.40 13.53 -6.34
N LEU A 124 -10.81 12.37 -6.63
CA LEU A 124 -10.95 11.68 -7.91
C LEU A 124 -12.41 11.33 -8.18
N HIS A 125 -13.11 10.73 -7.21
CA HIS A 125 -14.54 10.42 -7.32
C HIS A 125 -15.40 11.66 -7.64
N LYS A 126 -15.05 12.82 -7.08
CA LYS A 126 -15.69 14.12 -7.37
C LYS A 126 -15.25 14.79 -8.68
N LYS A 127 -14.34 14.16 -9.44
CA LYS A 127 -13.71 14.72 -10.65
C LYS A 127 -12.95 16.04 -10.39
N GLU A 128 -12.45 16.23 -9.17
CA GLU A 128 -11.60 17.39 -8.81
C GLU A 128 -10.14 17.20 -9.29
N THR A 129 -9.81 16.01 -9.80
CA THR A 129 -8.53 15.69 -10.44
C THR A 129 -8.78 14.87 -11.70
N SER A 130 -7.91 15.03 -12.71
CA SER A 130 -8.00 14.40 -14.03
C SER A 130 -7.10 13.16 -14.19
N HIS A 131 -6.46 12.68 -13.12
CA HIS A 131 -5.59 11.50 -13.16
C HIS A 131 -6.40 10.19 -12.97
N ARG A 132 -5.97 9.07 -13.57
CA ARG A 132 -6.57 7.72 -13.42
C ARG A 132 -8.04 7.59 -13.84
N GLU A 133 -8.31 7.77 -15.13
CA GLU A 133 -9.68 7.65 -15.64
C GLU A 133 -10.32 6.28 -15.33
N GLY A 134 -9.59 5.18 -15.47
CA GLY A 134 -10.09 3.86 -15.08
C GLY A 134 -10.50 3.73 -13.61
N LEU A 135 -9.71 4.30 -12.71
CA LEU A 135 -10.03 4.29 -11.27
C LEU A 135 -11.23 5.17 -10.96
N PHE A 136 -11.33 6.34 -11.62
CA PHE A 136 -12.52 7.19 -11.54
C PHE A 136 -13.78 6.41 -11.89
N GLN A 137 -13.78 5.67 -13.00
CA GLN A 137 -14.94 4.89 -13.45
C GLN A 137 -15.32 3.78 -12.45
N LEU A 138 -14.35 3.14 -11.79
CA LEU A 138 -14.62 2.19 -10.70
C LEU A 138 -15.26 2.87 -9.48
N LEU A 139 -14.77 4.04 -9.11
CA LEU A 139 -15.32 4.82 -7.99
C LEU A 139 -16.77 5.25 -8.27
N GLN A 140 -17.15 5.47 -9.53
CA GLN A 140 -18.54 5.77 -9.90
C GLN A 140 -19.50 4.58 -9.74
N LEU A 141 -18.98 3.35 -9.64
CA LEU A 141 -19.78 2.14 -9.36
C LEU A 141 -19.98 1.91 -7.86
N MET A 142 -19.41 2.77 -7.01
CA MET A 142 -19.42 2.63 -5.56
C MET A 142 -20.25 3.75 -4.93
N GLU A 143 -20.88 3.41 -3.80
CA GLU A 143 -21.57 4.37 -2.96
C GLU A 143 -20.75 4.61 -1.69
N PHE A 144 -20.51 5.89 -1.37
CA PHE A 144 -19.70 6.30 -0.24
C PHE A 144 -20.56 6.88 0.88
N ALA A 145 -20.53 6.25 2.04
CA ALA A 145 -21.15 6.79 3.24
C ALA A 145 -20.42 8.08 3.69
N ASP A 146 -21.17 9.00 4.30
CA ASP A 146 -20.66 10.27 4.83
C ASP A 146 -19.93 11.16 3.81
N ASN A 147 -20.15 10.96 2.50
CA ASN A 147 -19.46 11.70 1.43
C ASN A 147 -17.94 11.67 1.62
N ARG A 148 -17.35 10.47 1.79
CA ARG A 148 -15.91 10.25 1.89
C ARG A 148 -15.53 8.82 1.48
N VAL A 149 -14.32 8.64 0.96
CA VAL A 149 -13.73 7.30 0.79
C VAL A 149 -13.03 6.89 2.09
N THR A 150 -13.29 5.67 2.55
CA THR A 150 -12.70 5.09 3.76
C THR A 150 -11.88 3.83 3.45
N SER A 151 -11.02 3.42 4.38
CA SER A 151 -10.30 2.15 4.25
C SER A 151 -11.23 0.93 4.15
N LYS A 152 -12.45 1.02 4.70
CA LYS A 152 -13.47 -0.02 4.54
C LYS A 152 -13.90 -0.14 3.08
N ASP A 153 -14.09 0.98 2.40
CA ASP A 153 -14.50 0.98 0.98
C ASP A 153 -13.39 0.39 0.10
N LEU A 154 -12.12 0.65 0.45
CA LEU A 154 -10.99 0.01 -0.22
C LEU A 154 -10.97 -1.51 0.02
N GLY A 155 -11.09 -1.94 1.28
CA GLY A 155 -10.96 -3.35 1.66
C GLY A 155 -12.14 -4.23 1.27
N TRP A 156 -13.35 -3.67 1.21
CA TRP A 156 -14.58 -4.43 0.95
C TRP A 156 -15.21 -4.13 -0.42
N GLY A 157 -14.86 -3.01 -1.03
CA GLY A 157 -15.34 -2.62 -2.36
C GLY A 157 -14.25 -2.76 -3.42
N LEU A 158 -13.34 -1.80 -3.46
CA LEU A 158 -12.42 -1.60 -4.58
C LEU A 158 -11.38 -2.72 -4.71
N GLY A 159 -10.70 -3.07 -3.62
CA GLY A 159 -9.70 -4.14 -3.59
C GLY A 159 -10.26 -5.50 -4.05
N PRO A 160 -11.39 -5.98 -3.50
CA PRO A 160 -12.04 -7.19 -3.98
C PRO A 160 -12.50 -7.13 -5.43
N MET A 161 -12.88 -5.94 -5.94
CA MET A 161 -13.27 -5.74 -7.34
C MET A 161 -12.07 -5.89 -8.27
N ILE A 162 -10.95 -5.21 -7.97
CA ILE A 162 -9.70 -5.32 -8.73
C ILE A 162 -9.16 -6.76 -8.70
N ASN A 163 -9.12 -7.36 -7.51
CA ASN A 163 -8.63 -8.74 -7.33
C ASN A 163 -9.51 -9.81 -7.97
N SER A 164 -10.74 -9.47 -8.38
CA SER A 164 -11.60 -10.41 -9.09
C SER A 164 -11.01 -10.83 -10.43
N ALA A 165 -10.34 -9.93 -11.14
CA ALA A 165 -9.65 -10.21 -12.39
C ALA A 165 -8.67 -11.38 -12.27
N GLY A 166 -7.77 -11.34 -11.28
CA GLY A 166 -6.82 -12.43 -11.03
C GLY A 166 -7.49 -13.74 -10.63
N ARG A 167 -8.53 -13.69 -9.79
CA ARG A 167 -9.29 -14.89 -9.39
C ARG A 167 -10.07 -15.53 -10.53
N MET A 168 -10.32 -14.77 -11.60
CA MET A 168 -11.05 -15.16 -12.78
C MET A 168 -10.13 -15.39 -14.00
N ASN A 169 -8.80 -15.39 -13.81
CA ASN A 169 -7.78 -15.56 -14.86
C ASN A 169 -7.86 -14.50 -15.98
N ARG A 170 -8.20 -13.25 -15.63
CA ARG A 170 -8.35 -12.10 -16.54
C ARG A 170 -7.63 -10.86 -16.01
N THR A 171 -6.38 -11.02 -15.55
CA THR A 171 -5.57 -9.93 -14.95
C THR A 171 -5.36 -8.74 -15.90
N ASP A 172 -5.37 -9.00 -17.21
CA ASP A 172 -5.36 -8.01 -18.28
C ASP A 172 -6.45 -6.95 -18.10
N VAL A 173 -7.66 -7.34 -17.71
CA VAL A 173 -8.80 -6.42 -17.56
C VAL A 173 -8.53 -5.36 -16.50
N ALA A 174 -8.03 -5.77 -15.33
CA ALA A 174 -7.73 -4.83 -14.25
C ALA A 174 -6.53 -3.94 -14.61
N LEU A 175 -5.48 -4.50 -15.22
CA LEU A 175 -4.30 -3.73 -15.59
C LEU A 175 -4.62 -2.70 -16.68
N ASN A 176 -5.27 -3.11 -17.76
CA ASN A 176 -5.65 -2.23 -18.86
C ASN A 176 -6.56 -1.11 -18.35
N LEU A 177 -7.52 -1.42 -17.49
CA LEU A 177 -8.38 -0.41 -16.89
C LEU A 177 -7.58 0.62 -16.08
N LEU A 178 -6.66 0.19 -15.21
CA LEU A 178 -5.87 1.11 -14.37
C LEU A 178 -4.88 2.00 -15.17
N LEU A 179 -4.58 1.62 -16.41
CA LEU A 179 -3.73 2.36 -17.34
C LEU A 179 -4.52 3.16 -18.38
N GLU A 180 -5.83 2.93 -18.50
CA GLU A 180 -6.67 3.57 -19.51
C GLU A 180 -6.89 5.05 -19.21
N GLU A 181 -6.74 5.87 -20.24
CA GLU A 181 -6.89 7.33 -20.19
C GLU A 181 -8.16 7.80 -20.94
N ASN A 182 -8.67 6.99 -21.88
CA ASN A 182 -9.91 7.27 -22.59
C ASN A 182 -11.14 7.00 -21.70
N PRO A 183 -12.01 8.00 -21.43
CA PRO A 183 -13.17 7.83 -20.55
C PRO A 183 -14.15 6.74 -20.97
N GLU A 184 -14.41 6.55 -22.26
CA GLU A 184 -15.37 5.57 -22.75
C GLU A 184 -14.82 4.14 -22.67
N LEU A 185 -13.52 3.97 -22.97
CA LEU A 185 -12.83 2.68 -22.79
C LEU A 185 -12.71 2.33 -21.30
N ALA A 186 -12.35 3.31 -20.46
CA ALA A 186 -12.27 3.15 -19.02
C ALA A 186 -13.63 2.74 -18.42
N LYS A 187 -14.72 3.38 -18.85
CA LYS A 187 -16.08 3.04 -18.41
C LYS A 187 -16.46 1.62 -18.81
N SER A 188 -16.08 1.21 -20.02
CA SER A 188 -16.32 -0.16 -20.51
C SER A 188 -15.51 -1.18 -19.71
N GLY A 189 -14.23 -0.92 -19.46
CA GLY A 189 -13.37 -1.76 -18.63
C GLY A 189 -13.84 -1.86 -17.19
N ALA A 190 -14.34 -0.77 -16.59
CA ALA A 190 -14.92 -0.77 -15.25
C ALA A 190 -16.15 -1.68 -15.15
N LYS A 191 -17.03 -1.66 -16.15
CA LYS A 191 -18.18 -2.58 -16.24
C LYS A 191 -17.75 -4.04 -16.42
N GLU A 192 -16.74 -4.31 -17.25
CA GLU A 192 -16.20 -5.67 -17.40
C GLU A 192 -15.64 -6.18 -16.06
N LEU A 193 -14.87 -5.35 -15.35
CA LEU A 193 -14.31 -5.71 -14.05
C LEU A 193 -15.40 -5.90 -12.98
N GLN A 194 -16.46 -5.10 -12.99
CA GLN A 194 -17.63 -5.29 -12.13
C GLN A 194 -18.30 -6.65 -12.41
N LYS A 195 -18.50 -7.01 -13.67
CA LYS A 195 -19.05 -8.32 -14.07
C LYS A 195 -18.16 -9.47 -13.57
N LEU A 196 -16.84 -9.38 -13.73
CA LEU A 196 -15.91 -10.38 -13.19
C LEU A 196 -16.03 -10.50 -11.67
N ASN A 197 -16.22 -9.38 -10.98
CA ASN A 197 -16.43 -9.36 -9.54
C ASN A 197 -17.72 -10.06 -9.11
N GLU A 198 -18.81 -9.85 -9.85
CA GLU A 198 -20.09 -10.55 -9.64
C GLU A 198 -19.96 -12.04 -9.89
N GLU A 199 -19.38 -12.45 -11.01
CA GLU A 199 -19.13 -13.86 -11.32
C GLU A 199 -18.27 -14.54 -10.25
N ARG A 200 -17.23 -13.84 -9.77
CA ARG A 200 -16.39 -14.30 -8.65
C ARG A 200 -17.22 -14.50 -7.39
N LYS A 201 -18.10 -13.54 -7.02
CA LYS A 201 -18.98 -13.65 -5.85
C LYS A 201 -19.92 -14.85 -5.97
N GLU A 202 -20.52 -15.07 -7.15
CA GLU A 202 -21.42 -16.21 -7.40
C GLU A 202 -20.69 -17.55 -7.33
N ARG A 203 -19.47 -17.64 -7.90
CA ARG A 203 -18.61 -18.83 -7.76
C ARG A 203 -18.30 -19.11 -6.29
N THR A 204 -17.95 -18.08 -5.51
CA THR A 204 -17.69 -18.22 -4.07
C THR A 204 -18.92 -18.72 -3.31
N LYS A 205 -20.11 -18.12 -3.53
CA LYS A 205 -21.37 -18.57 -2.89
C LYS A 205 -21.66 -20.04 -3.19
N ARG A 206 -21.55 -20.44 -4.46
CA ARG A 206 -21.76 -21.84 -4.89
C ARG A 206 -20.79 -22.80 -4.22
N ASN A 207 -19.52 -22.41 -4.09
CA ASN A 207 -18.51 -23.23 -3.44
C ASN A 207 -18.78 -23.37 -1.94
N ILE A 208 -19.13 -22.28 -1.26
CA ILE A 208 -19.50 -22.32 0.17
C ILE A 208 -20.71 -23.23 0.39
N PHE A 209 -21.75 -23.15 -0.45
CA PHE A 209 -22.93 -24.01 -0.35
C PHE A 209 -22.59 -25.50 -0.49
N LYS A 210 -21.70 -25.85 -1.44
CA LYS A 210 -21.21 -27.23 -1.61
C LYS A 210 -20.44 -27.72 -0.38
N VAL A 211 -19.57 -26.88 0.17
CA VAL A 211 -18.77 -27.20 1.37
C VAL A 211 -19.68 -27.39 2.58
N ASP A 212 -20.62 -26.48 2.84
CA ASP A 212 -21.55 -26.58 3.96
C ASP A 212 -22.43 -27.84 3.87
N SER A 213 -22.96 -28.13 2.67
CA SER A 213 -23.74 -29.35 2.41
C SER A 213 -22.93 -30.63 2.66
N PHE A 214 -21.64 -30.62 2.28
CA PHE A 214 -20.73 -31.73 2.54
C PHE A 214 -20.47 -31.90 4.04
N LEU A 215 -20.18 -30.81 4.76
CA LEU A 215 -19.90 -30.82 6.20
C LEU A 215 -21.10 -31.25 7.04
N LYS A 216 -22.33 -30.96 6.59
CA LYS A 216 -23.57 -31.44 7.26
C LYS A 216 -23.81 -32.94 7.10
N ARG A 217 -23.33 -33.54 6.01
CA ARG A 217 -23.52 -34.99 5.72
C ARG A 217 -22.53 -35.88 6.46
N LYS A 218 -21.35 -35.37 6.82
CA LYS A 218 -20.40 -36.11 7.67
C LYS A 218 -20.87 -36.09 9.13
N LYS A 219 -20.93 -37.26 9.77
CA LYS A 219 -20.99 -37.34 11.24
C LYS A 219 -19.73 -36.66 11.79
N ARG A 220 -19.93 -35.62 12.60
CA ARG A 220 -18.85 -34.88 13.26
C ARG A 220 -18.34 -35.72 14.42
N GLU A 221 -17.07 -36.12 14.38
CA GLU A 221 -16.40 -36.63 15.57
C GLU A 221 -15.97 -35.43 16.42
N PRO A 222 -16.20 -35.42 17.75
CA PRO A 222 -15.85 -34.29 18.62
C PRO A 222 -14.36 -33.88 18.62
N LYS A 223 -13.50 -34.70 18.00
CA LYS A 223 -12.04 -34.53 17.94
C LYS A 223 -11.56 -33.80 16.66
N ASP A 224 -12.44 -33.56 15.70
CA ASP A 224 -12.08 -32.91 14.43
C ASP A 224 -11.88 -31.39 14.63
N GLN A 225 -10.66 -30.96 14.97
CA GLN A 225 -10.29 -29.54 15.10
C GLN A 225 -10.13 -28.81 13.75
N PHE A 226 -9.85 -29.55 12.67
CA PHE A 226 -9.62 -29.02 11.33
C PHE A 226 -10.22 -29.94 10.26
N PHE A 227 -10.73 -29.36 9.17
CA PHE A 227 -11.22 -30.07 8.00
C PHE A 227 -10.38 -29.70 6.77
N SER A 228 -9.93 -30.69 6.01
CA SER A 228 -9.44 -30.47 4.64
C SER A 228 -10.57 -30.80 3.66
N VAL A 229 -10.93 -29.83 2.81
CA VAL A 229 -11.88 -30.05 1.72
C VAL A 229 -11.14 -29.90 0.40
N MET A 230 -10.95 -31.03 -0.28
CA MET A 230 -10.33 -31.07 -1.60
C MET A 230 -11.40 -31.07 -2.68
N ASN A 231 -11.41 -30.05 -3.54
CA ASN A 231 -12.24 -30.06 -4.73
C ASN A 231 -11.44 -30.69 -5.89
N ARG A 232 -11.77 -31.95 -6.21
CA ARG A 232 -11.09 -32.74 -7.27
C ARG A 232 -11.16 -32.10 -8.66
N THR A 233 -12.07 -31.15 -8.90
CA THR A 233 -12.16 -30.43 -10.18
C THR A 233 -11.24 -29.20 -10.24
N LEU A 234 -10.77 -28.69 -9.09
CA LEU A 234 -9.98 -27.46 -9.00
C LEU A 234 -8.52 -27.66 -8.56
N ASN A 235 -8.09 -28.90 -8.24
CA ASN A 235 -6.74 -29.22 -7.74
C ASN A 235 -6.25 -28.25 -6.64
N ARG A 236 -7.13 -27.87 -5.71
CA ARG A 236 -6.79 -27.01 -4.57
C ARG A 236 -7.37 -27.60 -3.29
N GLU A 237 -6.51 -27.72 -2.28
CA GLU A 237 -6.87 -28.07 -0.90
C GLU A 237 -7.19 -26.81 -0.11
N PHE A 238 -8.26 -26.86 0.69
CA PHE A 238 -8.61 -25.81 1.63
C PHE A 238 -8.69 -26.40 3.03
N LEU A 239 -7.85 -25.91 3.95
CA LEU A 239 -7.96 -26.16 5.38
C LEU A 239 -8.99 -25.20 5.98
N VAL A 240 -9.98 -25.75 6.68
CA VAL A 240 -11.02 -25.01 7.40
C VAL A 240 -10.95 -25.40 8.87
N SER A 241 -10.64 -24.45 9.75
CA SER A 241 -10.63 -24.68 11.20
C SER A 241 -12.06 -24.71 11.75
N SER A 242 -12.27 -25.49 12.81
CA SER A 242 -13.54 -25.51 13.54
C SER A 242 -13.85 -24.13 14.16
N PRO A 243 -15.13 -23.69 14.24
CA PRO A 243 -15.52 -22.47 14.95
C PRO A 243 -15.42 -22.58 16.48
N GLN A 244 -15.07 -23.74 17.03
CA GLN A 244 -14.96 -23.96 18.47
C GLN A 244 -13.50 -23.76 18.90
N GLY A 245 -13.16 -22.52 19.24
CA GLY A 245 -11.83 -22.16 19.72
C GLY A 245 -11.47 -20.67 19.65
N LEU A 246 -12.40 -19.78 20.01
CA LEU A 246 -12.18 -18.45 20.64
C LEU A 246 -13.50 -18.00 21.27
#